data_AF-A0A2G6MVK6-F1
#
_entry.id   AF-A0A2G6MVK6-F1
#
_cell.length_a   1.000
_cell.length_b   1.000
_cell.length_c   1.000
_cell.angle_alpha   90.00
_cell.angle_beta   90.00
_cell.angle_gamma   90.00
#
_symmetry.space_group_name_H-M   'P 1'
#
loop_
_entity.id
_entity.type
_entity.pdbx_description
1 polymer ?
#
loop_
_entity_poly.entity_id
_entity_poly.type
_entity_poly.pdbx_seq_one_letter_code
_entity_poly.pdbx_strand_id
1 'polypeptide(L)' 'TEAVGPTAEEEDIEAMFGEEALEEVVRRHAHLPAAGIKEAILEAVARHTKGHAQSDDITLVVIRRQT' A
#
# COMPACT_ATOMS: atom_id res chain seq x y z
N THR A 1 28.69 9.87 -16.78
CA THR A 1 28.23 10.12 -15.40
C THR A 1 27.13 9.13 -15.13
N GLU A 2 27.41 8.07 -14.38
CA GLU A 2 26.35 7.20 -13.90
C GLU A 2 25.50 8.01 -12.91
N ALA A 3 24.19 8.04 -13.14
CA ALA A 3 23.26 8.55 -12.15
C ALA A 3 23.23 7.54 -11.01
N VAL A 4 24.04 7.76 -9.98
CA VAL A 4 23.86 7.11 -8.69
C VAL A 4 22.56 7.68 -8.13
N GLY A 5 21.47 6.93 -8.27
CA GLY A 5 20.24 7.21 -7.52
C GLY A 5 20.58 7.26 -6.03
N PRO A 6 19.86 8.06 -5.22
CA PRO A 6 20.11 8.10 -3.79
C PRO A 6 20.12 6.67 -3.28
N THR A 7 21.23 6.25 -2.70
CA THR A 7 21.32 4.97 -2.01
C THR A 7 20.35 5.09 -0.84
N ALA A 8 19.12 4.62 -1.05
CA ALA A 8 18.17 4.37 0.02
C ALA A 8 18.87 3.37 0.93
N GLU A 9 19.55 3.91 1.94
CA GLU A 9 20.10 3.16 3.05
C GLU A 9 18.95 2.36 3.63
N GLU A 10 18.86 1.09 3.25
CA GLU A 10 18.14 0.01 3.92
C GLU A 10 16.92 0.53 4.71
N GLU A 11 15.92 1.09 4.01
CA GLU A 11 14.60 1.24 4.61
C GLU A 11 14.22 -0.17 5.01
N ASP A 12 14.16 -0.43 6.32
CA ASP A 12 13.90 -1.74 6.89
C ASP A 12 12.64 -2.29 6.20
N ILE A 13 12.84 -3.20 5.23
CA ILE A 13 11.78 -3.68 4.35
C ILE A 13 10.69 -4.36 5.21
N GLU A 14 11.10 -4.90 6.37
CA GLU A 14 10.23 -5.47 7.38
C GLU A 14 9.37 -4.42 8.10
N ALA A 15 9.76 -3.14 8.10
CA ALA A 15 9.00 -2.02 8.65
C ALA A 15 8.05 -1.35 7.64
N MET A 16 8.19 -1.62 6.34
CA MET A 16 7.24 -1.14 5.33
C MET A 16 5.89 -1.86 5.44
N PHE A 17 4.82 -1.28 4.89
CA PHE A 17 3.52 -1.97 4.83
C PHE A 17 3.62 -3.29 4.03
N GLY A 18 4.38 -3.26 2.92
CA GLY A 18 4.75 -4.47 2.17
C GLY A 18 3.64 -5.04 1.27
N GLU A 19 4.05 -5.92 0.35
CA GLU A 19 3.17 -6.60 -0.60
C GLU A 19 2.29 -7.66 0.08
N GLU A 20 2.85 -8.42 1.02
CA GLU A 20 2.11 -9.50 1.71
C GLU A 20 0.88 -8.98 2.46
N ALA A 21 1.01 -7.85 3.18
CA ALA A 21 -0.11 -7.21 3.86
C ALA A 21 -1.15 -6.67 2.86
N LEU A 22 -0.70 -6.13 1.72
CA LEU A 22 -1.60 -5.69 0.65
C LEU A 22 -2.39 -6.88 0.07
N GLU A 23 -1.73 -8.00 -0.21
CA GLU A 23 -2.39 -9.22 -0.68
C GLU A 23 -3.45 -9.71 0.30
N GLU A 24 -3.13 -9.75 1.59
CA GLU A 24 -4.07 -10.17 2.63
C GLU A 24 -5.33 -9.28 2.64
N VAL A 25 -5.13 -7.95 2.62
CA VAL A 25 -6.22 -6.98 2.60
C VAL A 25 -7.10 -7.19 1.35
N VAL A 26 -6.49 -7.33 0.17
CA VAL A 26 -7.23 -7.55 -1.08
C VAL A 26 -8.00 -8.87 -1.03
N ARG A 27 -7.38 -9.98 -0.61
CA ARG A 27 -8.05 -11.29 -0.52
C ARG A 27 -9.24 -11.25 0.45
N ARG A 28 -9.05 -10.67 1.64
CA ARG A 28 -10.10 -10.56 2.67
C ARG A 28 -11.30 -9.73 2.20
N HIS A 29 -11.07 -8.69 1.40
CA HIS A 29 -12.09 -7.73 0.97
C HIS A 29 -12.54 -7.91 -0.49
N ALA A 30 -12.10 -8.97 -1.18
CA ALA A 30 -12.38 -9.20 -2.60
C ALA A 30 -13.88 -9.24 -2.96
N HIS A 31 -14.74 -9.51 -1.98
CA HIS A 31 -16.19 -9.52 -2.13
C HIS A 31 -16.79 -8.10 -2.27
N LEU A 32 -16.11 -7.07 -1.78
CA LEU A 32 -16.56 -5.67 -1.79
C LEU A 32 -16.44 -5.01 -3.17
N PRO A 33 -17.27 -3.99 -3.49
CA PRO A 33 -17.08 -3.19 -4.69
C PRO A 33 -15.70 -2.51 -4.69
N ALA A 34 -15.21 -2.08 -5.87
CA ALA A 34 -13.89 -1.46 -6.00
C ALA A 34 -13.64 -0.32 -5.01
N ALA A 35 -14.67 0.50 -4.74
CA ALA A 35 -14.60 1.58 -3.75
C ALA A 35 -14.32 1.07 -2.32
N GLY A 36 -14.96 -0.05 -1.92
CA GLY A 36 -14.75 -0.65 -0.61
C GLY A 36 -13.37 -1.30 -0.47
N ILE A 37 -12.84 -1.90 -1.54
CA ILE A 37 -11.46 -2.43 -1.56
C ILE A 37 -10.45 -1.27 -1.41
N LYS A 38 -10.65 -0.16 -2.14
CA LYS A 38 -9.84 1.05 -2.01
C LYS A 38 -9.83 1.57 -0.57
N GLU A 39 -10.99 1.67 0.07
CA GLU A 39 -11.10 2.12 1.47
C GLU A 39 -10.38 1.17 2.43
N ALA A 40 -10.53 -0.15 2.26
CA ALA A 40 -9.87 -1.13 3.11
C ALA A 40 -8.32 -1.07 3.00
N ILE A 41 -7.79 -0.83 1.80
CA ILE A 41 -6.34 -0.65 1.58
C ILE A 41 -5.84 0.61 2.30
N LEU A 42 -6.52 1.75 2.12
CA LEU A 42 -6.12 3.00 2.75
C LEU A 42 -6.21 2.92 4.28
N GLU A 43 -7.22 2.25 4.83
CA GLU A 43 -7.34 2.02 6.27
C GLU A 43 -6.21 1.13 6.80
N ALA A 44 -5.84 0.07 6.08
CA ALA A 44 -4.74 -0.79 6.47
C ALA A 44 -3.40 -0.03 6.51
N VAL A 45 -3.12 0.80 5.50
CA VAL A 45 -1.93 1.66 5.47
C VAL A 45 -1.96 2.69 6.61
N ALA A 46 -3.11 3.31 6.87
CA ALA A 46 -3.25 4.27 7.98
C ALA A 46 -3.01 3.61 9.35
N ARG A 47 -3.48 2.36 9.54
CA ARG A 47 -3.20 1.59 10.77
C ARG A 47 -1.73 1.20 10.89
N HIS A 48 -1.08 0.81 9.79
CA HIS A 48 0.34 0.47 9.76
C HIS A 48 1.22 1.65 10.18
N THR A 49 0.94 2.81 9.61
CA THR A 49 1.68 4.05 9.91
C THR A 49 1.42 4.57 11.32
N LYS A 50 0.37 4.13 12.02
CA LYS A 50 0.04 4.55 13.40
C LYS A 50 0.01 6.09 13.56
N GLY A 51 -0.38 6.80 12.51
CA GLY A 51 -0.41 8.27 12.48
C GLY A 51 0.93 8.96 12.25
N HIS A 52 2.00 8.23 11.92
CA HIS A 52 3.22 8.84 11.37
C HIS A 52 2.88 9.52 10.04
N ALA A 53 3.50 10.67 9.80
CA ALA A 53 3.37 11.36 8.53
C ALA A 53 3.90 10.48 7.39
N GLN A 54 3.17 10.42 6.29
CA GLN A 54 3.66 9.74 5.09
C GLN A 54 4.86 10.50 4.52
N SER A 55 5.88 9.75 4.13
CA SER A 55 7.12 10.29 3.56
C SER A 55 6.95 10.73 2.10
N ASP A 56 5.98 10.15 1.39
CA ASP A 56 5.69 10.40 -0.03
C ASP A 56 4.18 10.26 -0.33
N ASP A 57 3.76 10.70 -1.52
CA ASP A 57 2.37 10.64 -1.98
C ASP A 57 1.90 9.19 -2.25
N ILE A 58 0.68 8.84 -1.84
CA ILE A 58 0.06 7.56 -2.18
C ILE A 58 -0.82 7.72 -3.43
N THR A 59 -0.52 6.96 -4.48
CA THR A 59 -1.40 6.81 -5.65
C THR A 59 -2.00 5.40 -5.69
N LEU A 60 -3.33 5.28 -5.66
CA LEU A 60 -4.05 4.00 -5.66
C LEU A 60 -5.19 4.00 -6.69
N VAL A 61 -5.22 2.97 -7.54
CA VAL A 61 -6.32 2.71 -8.48
C VAL A 61 -6.79 1.27 -8.31
N VAL A 62 -8.10 1.08 -8.12
CA VAL A 62 -8.72 -0.25 -8.01
C VAL A 62 -9.72 -0.43 -9.15
N ILE A 63 -9.52 -1.48 -9.95
CA ILE A 63 -10.42 -1.86 -11.04
C ILE A 63 -10.99 -3.23 -10.72
N ARG A 64 -12.32 -3.35 -10.68
CA ARG A 64 -13.02 -4.62 -10.53
C ARG A 64 -13.73 -4.97 -11.82
N ARG A 65 -13.46 -6.15 -12.37
CA ARG A 65 -14.22 -6.68 -13.51
C ARG A 65 -15.61 -7.11 -13.04
N GLN A 66 -16.65 -6.56 -13.65
CA GLN A 66 -18.00 -7.10 -13.49
C GLN A 66 -18.06 -8.42 -14.26
N THR A 67 -18.47 -9.50 -13.60
CA THR A 67 -18.59 -10.84 -14.19
C THR A 67 -20.05 -11.24 -14.12
#